data_AF-A0A6P1AI49-F1
#
_entry.id   AF-A0A6P1AI49-F1
#
_cell.length_a   1.000
_cell.length_b   1.000
_cell.length_c   1.000
_cell.angle_alpha   90.00
_cell.angle_beta   90.00
_cell.angle_gamma   90.00
#
_symmetry.space_group_name_H-M   'P 1'
#
loop_
_entity.id
_entity.type
_entity.pdbx_description
1 polymer ?
#
loop_
_entity_poly.entity_id
_entity_poly.type
_entity_poly.pdbx_seq_one_letter_code
_entity_poly.pdbx_strand_id
1 'polypeptide(L)'
;MNLTDYPYASQRRVILGKRGAVATSQPLASLAGMEMFWRGGNAVDAAVATAIALTVVEPTSNGIGADAFALVWDGNLHGLNASGKSPAAMTLDKYSNLCSVPRTGWLTVTIPGAVSAWRSLWQRWGKLPFEELFVPAIRYAEEGFPVSPVTAMAWKQAEKVYLPLTGREF
;
A
#
# COMPACT_ATOMS: atom_id res chain seq x y z
N MET A 1 10.30 25.35 -11.86
CA MET A 1 9.29 25.62 -10.82
C MET A 1 9.57 24.70 -9.64
N ASN A 2 9.82 25.22 -8.44
CA ASN A 2 9.95 24.38 -7.25
C ASN A 2 8.54 24.05 -6.74
N LEU A 3 8.12 22.79 -6.87
CA LEU A 3 6.77 22.35 -6.50
C LEU A 3 6.57 22.20 -4.97
N THR A 4 7.62 22.41 -4.17
CA THR A 4 7.59 22.24 -2.71
C THR A 4 7.89 23.52 -1.94
N ASP A 5 8.00 24.66 -2.63
CA ASP A 5 8.14 25.98 -1.98
C ASP A 5 6.76 26.62 -1.81
N TYR A 6 6.39 26.90 -0.56
CA TYR A 6 5.08 27.43 -0.17
C TYR A 6 5.27 28.70 0.68
N PRO A 7 5.47 29.88 0.05
CA PRO A 7 5.77 31.13 0.78
C PRO A 7 4.58 31.67 1.58
N TYR A 8 3.38 31.14 1.38
CA TYR A 8 2.16 31.59 2.05
C TYR A 8 1.48 30.43 2.78
N ALA A 9 0.82 30.75 3.90
CA ALA A 9 0.01 29.79 4.62
C ALA A 9 -1.16 29.30 3.75
N SER A 10 -1.49 28.01 3.89
CA SER A 10 -2.64 27.38 3.23
C SER A 10 -3.63 26.85 4.28
N GLN A 11 -4.87 26.59 3.84
CA GLN A 11 -5.91 26.00 4.67
C GLN A 11 -6.59 24.87 3.90
N ARG A 12 -6.81 23.72 4.55
CA ARG A 12 -7.68 22.65 4.04
C ARG A 12 -8.99 22.65 4.80
N ARG A 13 -10.11 22.75 4.08
CA ARG A 13 -11.45 22.60 4.66
C ARG A 13 -11.83 21.12 4.70
N VAL A 14 -12.73 20.77 5.62
CA VAL A 14 -13.28 19.42 5.71
C VAL A 14 -14.05 19.09 4.44
N ILE A 15 -13.75 17.94 3.84
CA ILE A 15 -14.49 17.42 2.68
C ILE A 15 -15.67 16.60 3.20
N LEU A 16 -16.86 16.86 2.66
CA LEU A 16 -18.11 16.20 3.05
C LEU A 16 -18.61 15.31 1.92
N GLY A 17 -19.07 14.11 2.26
CA GLY A 17 -19.65 13.15 1.32
C GLY A 17 -20.74 12.33 1.97
N LYS A 18 -21.89 12.18 1.30
CA LYS A 18 -23.03 11.39 1.82
C LYS A 18 -23.01 9.92 1.40
N ARG A 19 -22.38 9.59 0.27
CA ARG A 19 -22.40 8.25 -0.34
C ARG A 19 -21.10 7.47 -0.17
N GLY A 20 -20.02 8.15 0.16
CA GLY A 20 -18.69 7.57 0.31
C GLY A 20 -17.64 8.66 0.42
N ALA A 21 -16.51 8.31 1.02
CA ALA A 21 -15.31 9.14 1.09
C ALA A 21 -14.09 8.22 1.12
N VAL A 22 -13.02 8.62 0.43
CA VAL A 22 -11.72 7.94 0.46
C VAL A 22 -10.66 8.97 0.83
N ALA A 23 -9.83 8.64 1.80
CA ALA A 23 -8.71 9.47 2.23
C ALA A 23 -7.46 8.60 2.30
N THR A 24 -6.42 8.99 1.56
CA THR A 24 -5.11 8.33 1.55
C THR A 24 -4.01 9.34 1.26
N SER A 25 -2.75 8.91 1.36
CA SER A 25 -1.55 9.74 1.15
C SER A 25 -1.35 10.16 -0.31
N GLN A 26 -1.91 9.40 -1.26
CA GLN A 26 -1.71 9.59 -2.69
C GLN A 26 -3.04 9.83 -3.43
N PRO A 27 -3.28 11.02 -4.02
CA PRO A 27 -4.50 11.33 -4.77
C PRO A 27 -4.97 10.28 -5.80
N LEU A 28 -4.06 9.65 -6.54
CA LEU A 28 -4.41 8.60 -7.52
C LEU A 28 -4.96 7.33 -6.85
N ALA A 29 -4.46 6.98 -5.66
CA ALA A 29 -5.01 5.87 -4.90
C ALA A 29 -6.39 6.22 -4.32
N SER A 30 -6.60 7.46 -3.85
CA SER A 30 -7.94 7.92 -3.46
C SER A 30 -8.92 7.82 -4.62
N LEU A 31 -8.47 8.17 -5.83
CA LEU A 31 -9.29 8.08 -7.04
C LEU A 31 -9.64 6.63 -7.39
N ALA A 32 -8.71 5.68 -7.24
CA ALA A 32 -8.98 4.26 -7.42
C ALA A 32 -10.11 3.76 -6.49
N GLY A 33 -10.07 4.15 -5.20
CA GLY A 33 -11.15 3.83 -4.27
C GLY A 33 -12.48 4.52 -4.63
N MET A 34 -12.44 5.78 -5.06
CA MET A 34 -13.64 6.50 -5.52
C MET A 34 -14.26 5.86 -6.78
N GLU A 35 -13.43 5.32 -7.68
CA GLU A 35 -13.90 4.60 -8.87
C GLU A 35 -14.75 3.38 -8.49
N MET A 36 -14.41 2.68 -7.39
CA MET A 36 -15.21 1.56 -6.89
C MET A 36 -16.57 2.02 -6.38
N PHE A 37 -16.65 3.17 -5.69
CA PHE A 37 -17.94 3.76 -5.31
C PHE A 37 -18.79 4.12 -6.53
N TRP A 38 -18.19 4.68 -7.59
CA TRP A 38 -18.92 5.00 -8.83
C TRP A 38 -19.44 3.76 -9.57
N ARG A 39 -18.73 2.64 -9.45
CA ARG A 39 -19.17 1.33 -9.97
C ARG A 39 -20.21 0.64 -9.08
N GLY A 40 -20.63 1.27 -7.98
CA GLY A 40 -21.63 0.72 -7.06
C GLY A 40 -21.09 -0.26 -6.03
N GLY A 41 -19.76 -0.32 -5.86
CA GLY A 41 -19.08 -1.01 -4.77
C GLY A 41 -19.27 -0.33 -3.42
N ASN A 42 -18.73 -0.96 -2.38
CA ASN A 42 -18.82 -0.46 -1.01
C ASN A 42 -17.45 0.02 -0.48
N ALA A 43 -17.40 0.36 0.81
CA ALA A 43 -16.18 0.84 1.44
C ALA A 43 -15.03 -0.19 1.45
N VAL A 44 -15.33 -1.49 1.46
CA VAL A 44 -14.31 -2.54 1.39
C VAL A 44 -13.74 -2.66 -0.02
N ASP A 45 -14.60 -2.65 -1.06
CA ASP A 45 -14.14 -2.60 -2.45
C ASP A 45 -13.24 -1.38 -2.69
N ALA A 46 -13.66 -0.21 -2.21
CA ALA A 46 -12.90 1.04 -2.31
C ALA A 46 -11.56 0.96 -1.56
N ALA A 47 -11.55 0.42 -0.34
CA ALA A 47 -10.33 0.27 0.45
C ALA A 47 -9.32 -0.69 -0.20
N VAL A 48 -9.79 -1.83 -0.71
CA VAL A 48 -8.95 -2.80 -1.40
C VAL A 48 -8.37 -2.22 -2.69
N ALA A 49 -9.18 -1.58 -3.54
CA ALA A 49 -8.68 -0.93 -4.76
C ALA A 49 -7.67 0.19 -4.45
N THR A 50 -7.91 0.97 -3.39
CA THR A 50 -6.97 2.00 -2.90
C THR A 50 -5.63 1.37 -2.47
N ALA A 51 -5.68 0.28 -1.68
CA ALA A 51 -4.49 -0.40 -1.19
C ALA A 51 -3.67 -1.02 -2.32
N ILE A 52 -4.33 -1.64 -3.31
CA ILE A 52 -3.66 -2.17 -4.51
C ILE A 52 -3.01 -1.03 -5.29
N ALA A 53 -3.72 0.08 -5.53
CA ALA A 53 -3.19 1.22 -6.25
C ALA A 53 -1.93 1.81 -5.57
N LEU A 54 -1.90 1.91 -4.23
CA LEU A 54 -0.74 2.41 -3.49
C LEU A 54 0.54 1.59 -3.75
N THR A 55 0.42 0.29 -4.07
CA THR A 55 1.59 -0.53 -4.43
C THR A 55 2.29 -0.05 -5.70
N VAL A 56 1.60 0.74 -6.52
CA VAL A 56 2.10 1.33 -7.77
C VAL A 56 2.41 2.81 -7.59
N VAL A 57 1.47 3.58 -7.04
CA VAL A 57 1.56 5.05 -7.02
C VAL A 57 2.32 5.63 -5.81
N GLU A 58 2.69 4.78 -4.85
CA GLU A 58 3.54 5.15 -3.70
C GLU A 58 4.53 4.02 -3.31
N PRO A 59 5.45 3.63 -4.23
CA PRO A 59 6.29 2.44 -4.07
C PRO A 59 7.36 2.57 -2.97
N THR A 60 7.64 3.79 -2.51
CA THR A 60 8.59 4.04 -1.42
C THR A 60 8.03 3.73 -0.05
N SER A 61 6.72 3.49 0.05
CA SER A 61 6.00 3.26 1.30
C SER A 61 5.17 1.98 1.29
N ASN A 62 5.04 1.30 0.14
CA ASN A 62 4.12 0.19 -0.03
C ASN A 62 4.58 -0.77 -1.14
N GLY A 63 4.00 -1.97 -1.19
CA GLY A 63 4.27 -2.95 -2.23
C GLY A 63 3.38 -4.19 -2.09
N ILE A 64 3.34 -5.01 -3.13
CA ILE A 64 2.59 -6.28 -3.13
C ILE A 64 3.16 -7.25 -2.08
N GLY A 65 4.47 -7.14 -1.79
CA GLY A 65 5.19 -7.89 -0.77
C GLY A 65 4.99 -7.40 0.67
N ALA A 66 4.02 -6.52 0.93
CA ALA A 66 3.73 -6.01 2.27
C ALA A 66 2.85 -6.97 3.11
N ASP A 67 2.64 -6.58 4.36
CA ASP A 67 1.59 -7.10 5.24
C ASP A 67 0.45 -6.08 5.35
N ALA A 68 -0.70 -6.48 5.89
CA ALA A 68 -1.81 -5.57 6.09
C ALA A 68 -2.62 -5.85 7.37
N PHE A 69 -3.22 -4.78 7.87
CA PHE A 69 -4.19 -4.81 8.95
C PHE A 69 -5.42 -4.02 8.52
N ALA A 70 -6.60 -4.43 8.99
CA ALA A 70 -7.82 -3.70 8.73
C ALA A 70 -8.76 -3.74 9.94
N LEU A 71 -9.45 -2.63 10.15
CA LEU A 71 -10.64 -2.55 10.99
C LEU A 71 -11.83 -2.26 10.08
N VAL A 72 -12.83 -3.14 10.12
CA VAL A 72 -14.02 -3.05 9.27
C VAL A 72 -15.24 -2.94 10.15
N TRP A 73 -16.13 -2.01 9.85
CA TRP A 73 -17.40 -1.84 10.54
C TRP A 73 -18.56 -2.12 9.59
N ASP A 74 -19.38 -3.12 9.92
CA ASP A 74 -20.58 -3.50 9.16
C ASP A 74 -21.87 -3.46 10.01
N GLY A 75 -21.80 -2.78 11.17
CA GLY A 75 -22.74 -2.91 12.28
C GLY A 75 -22.09 -3.58 13.50
N ASN A 76 -21.02 -4.33 13.28
CA ASN A 76 -20.07 -4.77 14.31
C ASN A 76 -18.63 -4.42 13.89
N LEU A 77 -17.73 -4.28 14.86
CA LEU A 77 -16.31 -4.03 14.60
C LEU A 77 -15.58 -5.36 14.39
N HIS A 78 -14.89 -5.49 13.26
CA HIS A 78 -14.06 -6.64 12.92
C HIS A 78 -12.60 -6.22 12.75
N GLY A 79 -11.69 -7.04 13.26
CA GLY A 79 -10.25 -6.90 13.03
C GLY A 79 -9.73 -7.97 12.09
N LEU A 80 -8.89 -7.56 11.15
CA LEU A 80 -8.09 -8.44 10.30
C LEU A 80 -6.61 -8.20 10.60
N ASN A 81 -5.90 -9.28 10.91
CA ASN A 81 -4.45 -9.29 11.01
C ASN A 81 -3.92 -10.21 9.90
N ALA A 82 -3.30 -9.62 8.89
CA ALA A 82 -2.57 -10.31 7.84
C ALA A 82 -1.08 -9.94 7.92
N SER A 83 -0.52 -10.02 9.13
CA SER A 83 0.92 -9.97 9.36
C SER A 83 1.53 -11.34 9.08
N GLY A 84 2.53 -11.33 8.20
CA GLY A 84 3.31 -12.45 7.78
C GLY A 84 4.10 -13.09 8.90
N LYS A 85 4.04 -14.41 9.01
CA LYS A 85 4.92 -15.15 9.91
C LYS A 85 6.33 -15.25 9.32
N SER A 86 7.31 -15.50 10.18
CA SER A 86 8.64 -15.90 9.72
C SER A 86 8.55 -17.21 8.92
N PRO A 87 9.40 -17.39 7.89
CA PRO A 87 9.48 -18.67 7.18
C PRO A 87 9.85 -19.81 8.13
N ALA A 88 9.26 -21.00 7.94
CA ALA A 88 9.50 -22.14 8.84
C ALA A 88 10.99 -22.56 8.92
N ALA A 89 11.74 -22.37 7.83
CA ALA A 89 13.18 -22.65 7.76
C ALA A 89 14.07 -21.52 8.31
N MET A 90 13.50 -20.45 8.85
CA MET A 90 14.20 -19.28 9.36
C MET A 90 14.34 -19.39 10.88
N THR A 91 15.27 -20.26 11.31
CA THR A 91 15.58 -20.50 12.72
C THR A 91 16.57 -19.47 13.27
N LEU A 92 16.66 -19.36 14.60
CA LEU A 92 17.56 -18.42 15.28
C LEU A 92 19.05 -18.62 14.93
N ASP A 93 19.46 -19.84 14.61
CA ASP A 93 20.85 -20.14 14.21
C ASP A 93 21.28 -19.34 12.98
N LYS A 94 20.35 -18.98 12.09
CA LYS A 94 20.64 -18.12 10.93
C LYS A 94 21.03 -16.69 11.30
N TYR A 95 20.83 -16.31 12.56
CA TYR A 95 21.12 -14.99 13.11
C TYR A 95 22.20 -15.03 14.20
N SER A 96 22.81 -16.20 14.48
CA SER A 96 23.72 -16.38 15.62
C SER A 96 24.92 -15.43 15.64
N ASN A 97 25.34 -14.99 14.45
CA ASN A 97 26.49 -14.09 14.27
C ASN A 97 26.06 -12.63 14.03
N LEU A 98 24.78 -12.30 14.22
CA LEU A 98 24.22 -10.97 13.99
C LEU A 98 23.74 -10.37 15.31
N CYS A 99 24.02 -9.09 15.53
CA CYS A 99 23.51 -8.37 16.69
C CYS A 99 22.02 -8.00 16.58
N SER A 100 21.48 -8.00 15.35
CA SER A 100 20.08 -7.68 15.05
C SER A 100 19.70 -8.21 13.66
N VAL A 101 18.39 -8.29 13.39
CA VAL A 101 17.88 -8.59 12.04
C VAL A 101 18.33 -7.47 11.08
N PRO A 102 18.93 -7.81 9.92
CA PRO A 102 19.38 -6.81 8.97
C PRO A 102 18.20 -6.03 8.37
N ARG A 103 18.46 -4.83 7.86
CA ARG A 103 17.43 -3.98 7.24
C ARG A 103 17.12 -4.35 5.79
N THR A 104 18.02 -5.07 5.13
CA THR A 104 17.92 -5.44 3.72
C THR A 104 18.31 -6.90 3.53
N GLY A 105 17.94 -7.49 2.39
CA GLY A 105 18.26 -8.86 2.01
C GLY A 105 17.30 -9.90 2.57
N TRP A 106 17.54 -11.18 2.26
CA TRP A 106 16.56 -12.25 2.52
C TRP A 106 16.23 -12.50 3.99
N LEU A 107 17.16 -12.24 4.90
CA LEU A 107 17.00 -12.54 6.34
C LEU A 107 15.96 -11.65 7.04
N THR A 108 15.50 -10.59 6.39
CA THR A 108 14.49 -9.68 6.94
C THR A 108 13.09 -9.91 6.35
N VAL A 109 12.96 -10.83 5.39
CA VAL A 109 11.70 -11.07 4.67
C VAL A 109 10.83 -12.09 5.41
N THR A 110 9.63 -11.69 5.80
CA THR A 110 8.54 -12.56 6.27
C THR A 110 7.62 -12.96 5.12
N ILE A 111 6.66 -13.85 5.35
CA ILE A 111 5.67 -14.25 4.33
C ILE A 111 4.70 -13.08 4.07
N PRO A 112 4.66 -12.45 2.89
CA PRO A 112 3.80 -11.28 2.66
C PRO A 112 2.31 -11.57 2.83
N GLY A 113 1.64 -10.78 3.69
CA GLY A 113 0.23 -10.97 4.00
C GLY A 113 -0.75 -10.06 3.26
N ALA A 114 -0.31 -8.98 2.59
CA ALA A 114 -1.20 -7.97 2.00
C ALA A 114 -2.22 -8.54 1.00
N VAL A 115 -1.77 -9.39 0.07
CA VAL A 115 -2.68 -10.02 -0.93
C VAL A 115 -3.71 -10.92 -0.27
N SER A 116 -3.31 -11.67 0.76
CA SER A 116 -4.24 -12.49 1.55
C SER A 116 -5.27 -11.64 2.27
N ALA A 117 -4.87 -10.45 2.72
CA ALA A 117 -5.73 -9.48 3.36
C ALA A 117 -6.78 -8.96 2.38
N TRP A 118 -6.36 -8.53 1.19
CA TRP A 118 -7.25 -8.04 0.14
C TRP A 118 -8.29 -9.09 -0.24
N ARG A 119 -7.85 -10.35 -0.44
CA ARG A 119 -8.75 -11.44 -0.77
C ARG A 119 -9.74 -11.74 0.36
N SER A 120 -9.27 -11.78 1.61
CA SER A 120 -10.12 -12.10 2.77
C SER A 120 -11.18 -11.02 3.03
N LEU A 121 -10.79 -9.74 2.90
CA LEU A 121 -11.71 -8.60 3.00
C LEU A 121 -12.78 -8.67 1.90
N TRP A 122 -12.35 -8.86 0.65
CA TRP A 122 -13.25 -8.95 -0.49
C TRP A 122 -14.19 -10.16 -0.40
N GLN A 123 -13.71 -11.34 0.01
CA GLN A 123 -14.56 -12.53 0.13
C GLN A 123 -15.70 -12.33 1.13
N ARG A 124 -15.45 -11.57 2.19
CA ARG A 124 -16.42 -11.39 3.27
C ARG A 124 -17.38 -10.23 3.05
N TRP A 125 -16.89 -9.12 2.49
CA TRP A 125 -17.67 -7.89 2.35
C TRP A 125 -17.68 -7.31 0.93
N GLY A 126 -16.88 -7.81 0.00
CA GLY A 126 -16.79 -7.28 -1.35
C GLY A 126 -18.11 -7.39 -2.11
N LYS A 127 -18.35 -6.44 -3.01
CA LYS A 127 -19.57 -6.38 -3.84
C LYS A 127 -19.27 -6.40 -5.34
N LEU A 128 -18.13 -5.84 -5.75
CA LEU A 128 -17.66 -5.90 -7.14
C LEU A 128 -16.88 -7.20 -7.38
N PRO A 129 -16.70 -7.66 -8.63
CA PRO A 129 -15.76 -8.74 -8.93
C PRO A 129 -14.35 -8.40 -8.44
N PHE A 130 -13.62 -9.38 -7.89
CA PHE A 130 -12.32 -9.12 -7.25
C PHE A 130 -11.33 -8.50 -8.23
N GLU A 131 -11.36 -8.97 -9.47
CA GLU A 131 -10.47 -8.57 -10.56
C GLU A 131 -10.68 -7.11 -10.95
N GLU A 132 -11.91 -6.58 -10.82
CA GLU A 132 -12.20 -5.18 -11.10
C GLU A 132 -11.49 -4.23 -10.13
N LEU A 133 -11.17 -4.67 -8.91
CA LEU A 133 -10.48 -3.85 -7.92
C LEU A 133 -9.02 -3.54 -8.33
N PHE A 134 -8.45 -4.33 -9.24
CA PHE A 134 -7.07 -4.17 -9.73
C PHE A 134 -6.98 -3.23 -10.93
N VAL A 135 -8.08 -3.02 -11.66
CA VAL A 135 -8.10 -2.24 -12.91
C VAL A 135 -7.42 -0.87 -12.78
N PRO A 136 -7.67 -0.06 -11.72
CA PRO A 136 -7.00 1.23 -11.61
C PRO A 136 -5.49 1.11 -11.43
N ALA A 137 -5.04 0.14 -10.63
CA ALA A 137 -3.62 -0.08 -10.34
C ALA A 137 -2.88 -0.60 -11.57
N ILE A 138 -3.48 -1.54 -12.32
CA ILE A 138 -2.95 -2.06 -13.58
C ILE A 138 -2.77 -0.90 -14.57
N ARG A 139 -3.81 -0.08 -14.75
CA ARG A 139 -3.75 1.10 -15.62
C ARG A 139 -2.60 2.04 -15.24
N TYR A 140 -2.44 2.36 -13.95
CA TYR A 140 -1.33 3.20 -13.49
C TYR A 140 0.05 2.57 -13.70
N ALA A 141 0.16 1.24 -13.62
CA ALA A 141 1.42 0.53 -13.83
C ALA A 141 1.79 0.44 -15.31
N GLU A 142 0.81 0.23 -16.19
CA GLU A 142 1.01 0.07 -17.64
C GLU A 142 1.19 1.42 -18.37
N GLU A 143 0.35 2.39 -18.05
CA GLU A 143 0.35 3.71 -18.71
C GLU A 143 1.29 4.70 -18.02
N GLY A 144 1.72 4.39 -16.80
CA GLY A 144 2.50 5.27 -15.94
C GLY A 144 1.67 6.38 -15.29
N PHE A 145 2.34 7.19 -14.47
CA PHE A 145 1.73 8.33 -13.78
C PHE A 145 2.81 9.37 -13.44
N PRO A 146 2.45 10.65 -13.28
CA PRO A 146 3.39 11.67 -12.83
C PRO A 146 3.77 11.45 -11.35
N VAL A 147 5.07 11.32 -11.08
CA VAL A 147 5.58 11.13 -9.72
C VAL A 147 5.41 12.41 -8.89
N SER A 148 4.76 12.27 -7.73
CA SER A 148 4.55 13.41 -6.81
C SER A 148 5.87 13.88 -6.18
N PRO A 149 6.01 15.16 -5.78
CA PRO A 149 7.24 15.65 -5.15
C PRO A 149 7.65 14.88 -3.88
N VAL A 150 6.68 14.42 -3.09
CA VAL A 150 6.94 13.62 -1.87
C VAL A 150 7.53 12.26 -2.25
N THR A 151 6.89 11.56 -3.18
CA THR A 151 7.39 10.26 -3.68
C THR A 151 8.76 10.43 -4.32
N ALA A 152 8.98 11.46 -5.13
CA ALA A 152 10.27 11.73 -5.77
C ALA A 152 11.39 11.96 -4.74
N MET A 153 11.11 12.71 -3.68
CA MET A 153 12.07 12.92 -2.59
C MET A 153 12.39 11.61 -1.85
N ALA A 154 11.38 10.81 -1.51
CA ALA A 154 11.56 9.52 -0.86
C ALA A 154 12.35 8.54 -1.74
N TRP A 155 12.09 8.54 -3.05
CA TRP A 155 12.79 7.69 -4.01
C TRP A 155 14.28 8.03 -4.08
N LYS A 156 14.60 9.33 -4.19
CA LYS A 156 15.98 9.82 -4.18
C LYS A 156 16.74 9.50 -2.88
N GLN A 157 16.03 9.41 -1.75
CA GLN A 157 16.63 8.95 -0.50
C GLN A 157 16.87 7.45 -0.53
N ALA A 158 15.91 6.67 -1.04
CA ALA A 158 16.00 5.22 -1.18
C ALA A 158 17.16 4.79 -2.10
N GLU A 159 17.47 5.56 -3.15
CA GLU A 159 18.62 5.33 -4.03
C GLU A 159 19.94 5.17 -3.25
N LYS A 160 20.15 5.98 -2.21
CA LYS A 160 21.37 5.93 -1.38
C LYS A 160 21.51 4.63 -0.61
N VAL A 161 20.39 3.95 -0.34
CA VAL A 161 20.33 2.69 0.39
C VAL A 161 20.45 1.53 -0.58
N TYR A 162 19.71 1.54 -1.69
CA TYR A 162 19.53 0.37 -2.54
C TYR A 162 20.50 0.30 -3.73
N LEU A 163 20.90 1.42 -4.35
CA LEU A 163 21.82 1.37 -5.50
C LEU A 163 23.23 0.82 -5.17
N PRO A 164 23.79 1.02 -3.96
CA PRO A 164 25.08 0.44 -3.61
C PRO A 164 25.03 -1.05 -3.28
N LEU A 165 23.85 -1.64 -3.11
CA LEU A 165 23.74 -3.05 -2.74
C LEU A 165 24.13 -3.93 -3.94
N THR A 166 24.88 -4.99 -3.66
CA THR A 166 25.36 -5.93 -4.68
C THR A 166 25.31 -7.34 -4.10
N GLY A 167 24.98 -8.33 -4.91
CA GLY A 167 24.86 -9.73 -4.46
C GLY A 167 23.66 -10.41 -5.11
N ARG A 168 23.41 -11.66 -4.73
CA ARG A 168 22.23 -12.41 -5.21
C ARG A 168 20.98 -12.07 -4.38
N GLU A 169 21.21 -11.54 -3.19
CA GLU A 169 20.22 -11.23 -2.17
C GLU A 169 19.76 -9.78 -2.14
N PHE A 170 20.30 -8.93 -3.03
CA PHE A 170 19.96 -7.53 -3.14
C PHE A 170 19.69 -7.13 -4.59
#